data_AF-A0A7F8R9U7-F1
#
_entry.id   AF-A0A7F8R9U7-F1
#
_cell.length_a   1.000
_cell.length_b   1.000
_cell.length_c   1.000
_cell.angle_alpha   90.00
_cell.angle_beta   90.00
_cell.angle_gamma   90.00
#
_symmetry.space_group_name_H-M   'P 1'
#
loop_
_entity.id
_entity.type
_entity.pdbx_description
1 polymer ?
#
loop_
_entity_poly.entity_id
_entity_poly.type
_entity_poly.pdbx_seq_one_letter_code
_entity_poly.pdbx_strand_id
1 'polypeptide(L)'
;MGPYLQQVKTELILLIWEQLRKHCDSFSLLSFAEDLRLWRDTLVETTDAACHEAMQWVTQLCAQGSTSILQALQKAFSFHNVEGLYLLTDGKPDTSCSLILSEVRRLTEKSNVKMHTISLNGSGRAAADFLRNLATLTGGRYHCPVDEDTLLKIHGLLTKGFVDERDPLLPLFEGDDLRKLAQEITKARSFLWKAQSFSHKIVTHWEALHQALPGTPCLVPSAW
;
A
#
# COMPACT_ATOMS: atom_id res chain seq x y z
N MET A 1 22.18 -12.20 12.24
CA MET A 1 21.22 -11.12 11.89
C MET A 1 20.43 -11.60 10.69
N GLY A 2 19.10 -11.66 10.79
CA GLY A 2 18.28 -12.12 9.67
C GLY A 2 18.39 -11.18 8.46
N PRO A 3 18.30 -11.70 7.21
CA PRO A 3 18.47 -10.92 5.98
C PRO A 3 17.49 -9.73 5.86
N TYR A 4 16.31 -9.86 6.45
CA TYR A 4 15.23 -8.86 6.37
C TYR A 4 15.57 -7.52 7.03
N LEU A 5 16.31 -7.49 8.14
CA LEU A 5 16.59 -6.22 8.83
C LEU A 5 17.46 -5.27 8.00
N GLN A 6 18.43 -5.80 7.26
CA GLN A 6 19.30 -4.98 6.41
C GLN A 6 18.53 -4.41 5.22
N GLN A 7 17.62 -5.20 4.64
CA GLN A 7 16.72 -4.72 3.61
C GLN A 7 15.82 -3.61 4.16
N VAL A 8 15.16 -3.82 5.29
CA VAL A 8 14.30 -2.82 5.94
C VAL A 8 15.06 -1.52 6.21
N LYS A 9 16.29 -1.59 6.71
CA LYS A 9 17.12 -0.38 6.91
C LYS A 9 17.36 0.38 5.60
N THR A 10 17.70 -0.35 4.54
CA THR A 10 17.95 0.24 3.22
C THR A 10 16.69 0.93 2.69
N GLU A 11 15.55 0.24 2.72
CA GLU A 11 14.26 0.78 2.28
C GLU A 11 13.80 1.97 3.13
N LEU A 12 14.01 1.95 4.45
CA LEU A 12 13.71 3.09 5.32
C LEU A 12 14.58 4.30 5.01
N ILE A 13 15.87 4.09 4.70
CA ILE A 13 16.76 5.16 4.29
C ILE A 13 16.28 5.80 2.98
N LEU A 14 15.89 4.98 2.00
CA LEU A 14 15.31 5.47 0.74
C LEU A 14 13.99 6.21 0.98
N LEU A 15 13.10 5.68 1.83
CA LEU A 15 11.85 6.33 2.21
C LEU A 15 12.10 7.73 2.80
N ILE A 16 13.05 7.86 3.73
CA ILE A 16 13.38 9.15 4.35
C ILE A 16 13.85 10.14 3.29
N TRP A 17 14.78 9.72 2.44
CA TRP A 17 15.45 10.61 1.49
C TRP A 17 14.59 10.99 0.29
N GLU A 18 13.87 10.02 -0.27
CA GLU A 18 13.12 10.19 -1.51
C GLU A 18 11.69 10.67 -1.27
N GLN A 19 11.06 10.26 -0.17
CA GLN A 19 9.66 10.52 0.10
C GLN A 19 9.47 11.53 1.23
N LEU A 20 9.92 11.21 2.45
CA LEU A 20 9.63 12.05 3.63
C LEU A 20 10.24 13.45 3.49
N ARG A 21 11.50 13.53 3.05
CA ARG A 21 12.20 14.81 2.83
C ARG A 21 11.45 15.76 1.88
N LYS A 22 10.74 15.23 0.89
CA LYS A 22 10.12 16.04 -0.18
C LYS A 22 8.62 16.29 0.03
N HIS A 23 7.96 15.41 0.77
CA HIS A 23 6.50 15.31 0.78
C HIS A 23 5.89 15.27 2.18
N CYS A 24 6.72 15.31 3.23
CA CYS A 24 6.25 15.35 4.61
C CYS A 24 6.76 16.63 5.27
N ASP A 25 5.92 17.32 6.05
CA ASP A 25 6.33 18.54 6.75
C ASP A 25 7.20 18.21 7.97
N SER A 26 6.84 17.16 8.70
CA SER A 26 7.58 16.71 9.87
C SER A 26 7.39 15.21 10.13
N PHE A 27 8.38 14.57 10.72
CA PHE A 27 8.29 13.15 11.10
C PHE A 27 9.11 12.84 12.34
N SER A 28 8.86 11.68 12.93
CA SER A 28 9.75 11.04 13.89
C SER A 28 9.76 9.53 13.64
N LEU A 29 10.77 8.86 14.18
CA LEU A 29 10.93 7.42 14.07
C LEU A 29 10.95 6.82 15.48
N LEU A 30 10.24 5.70 15.63
CA LEU A 30 10.18 4.92 16.84
C LEU A 30 10.49 3.46 16.49
N SER A 31 11.48 2.91 17.17
CA SER A 31 11.79 1.49 17.15
C SER A 31 11.33 0.86 18.45
N PHE A 32 10.81 -0.35 18.37
CA PHE A 32 10.30 -1.08 19.51
C PHE A 32 10.75 -2.54 19.46
N ALA A 33 11.12 -3.06 20.61
CA ALA A 33 11.27 -4.48 20.84
C ALA A 33 10.84 -4.82 22.28
N GLU A 34 11.79 -5.16 23.15
CA GLU A 34 11.56 -5.15 24.61
C GLU A 34 11.45 -3.71 25.13
N ASP A 35 12.39 -2.85 24.72
CA ASP A 35 12.40 -1.43 25.03
C ASP A 35 12.00 -0.57 23.81
N LEU A 36 11.56 0.66 24.10
CA LEU A 36 11.32 1.69 23.10
C LEU A 36 12.57 2.53 22.86
N ARG A 37 12.90 2.76 21.58
CA ARG A 37 13.96 3.69 21.18
C ARG A 37 13.37 4.71 20.23
N LEU A 38 13.52 5.98 20.59
CA LEU A 38 13.09 7.10 19.77
C LEU A 38 14.28 7.69 19.04
N TRP A 39 14.07 8.11 17.79
CA TRP A 39 14.99 9.04 17.14
C TRP A 39 14.86 10.43 17.77
N ARG A 40 13.62 10.91 17.90
CA ARG A 40 13.28 12.22 18.49
C ARG A 40 12.00 12.12 19.33
N ASP A 41 11.95 12.83 20.45
CA ASP A 41 10.80 12.87 21.37
C ASP A 41 9.61 13.69 20.86
N THR A 42 9.76 14.35 19.72
CA THR A 42 8.71 15.11 19.02
C THR A 42 8.88 14.94 17.51
N LEU A 43 7.87 15.35 16.74
CA LEU A 43 8.01 15.45 15.28
C LEU A 43 9.02 16.56 14.93
N VAL A 44 9.92 16.27 14.00
CA VAL A 44 10.95 17.20 13.54
C VAL A 44 10.73 17.52 12.07
N GLU A 45 10.90 18.80 11.72
CA GLU A 45 10.80 19.28 10.34
C GLU A 45 11.79 18.57 9.41
N THR A 46 11.37 18.29 8.18
CA THR A 46 12.10 17.51 7.17
C THR A 46 13.26 18.24 6.49
N THR A 47 14.11 18.90 7.28
CA THR A 47 15.35 19.51 6.79
C THR A 47 16.36 18.44 6.35
N ASP A 48 17.25 18.80 5.42
CA ASP A 48 18.33 17.91 4.98
C ASP A 48 19.14 17.34 6.15
N ALA A 49 19.48 18.19 7.12
CA ALA A 49 20.23 17.77 8.31
C ALA A 49 19.45 16.75 9.15
N ALA A 50 18.17 17.03 9.44
CA ALA A 50 17.32 16.11 10.19
C ALA A 50 17.14 14.77 9.46
N CYS A 51 16.97 14.78 8.14
CA CYS A 51 16.88 13.57 7.34
C CYS A 51 18.18 12.74 7.39
N HIS A 52 19.36 13.36 7.31
CA HIS A 52 20.63 12.65 7.46
C HIS A 52 20.80 12.03 8.86
N GLU A 53 20.42 12.76 9.91
CA GLU A 53 20.45 12.24 11.28
C GLU A 53 19.49 11.05 11.46
N ALA A 54 18.28 11.13 10.90
CA ALA A 54 17.32 10.03 10.91
C ALA A 54 17.88 8.80 10.18
N MET A 55 18.51 8.99 9.02
CA MET A 55 19.16 7.91 8.28
C MET A 55 20.27 7.26 9.09
N GLN A 56 21.13 8.06 9.74
CA GLN A 56 22.17 7.55 10.64
C GLN A 56 21.57 6.76 11.80
N TRP A 57 20.49 7.25 12.41
CA TRP A 57 19.77 6.54 13.47
C TRP A 57 19.22 5.19 12.99
N VAL A 58 18.66 5.12 11.77
CA VAL A 58 18.20 3.87 11.15
C VAL A 58 19.33 2.84 11.01
N THR A 59 20.55 3.27 10.66
CA THR A 59 21.69 2.33 10.55
C THR A 59 22.01 1.63 11.87
N GLN A 60 21.73 2.28 13.00
CA GLN A 60 22.00 1.79 14.35
C GLN A 60 20.91 0.86 14.91
N LEU A 61 19.82 0.64 14.17
CA LEU A 61 18.74 -0.24 14.60
C LEU A 61 19.22 -1.70 14.72
N CYS A 62 18.81 -2.37 15.79
CA CYS A 62 19.11 -3.78 16.03
C CYS A 62 17.82 -4.51 16.36
N ALA A 63 17.57 -5.65 15.72
CA ALA A 63 16.47 -6.53 16.09
C ALA A 63 16.92 -7.43 17.25
N GLN A 64 16.39 -7.19 18.44
CA GLN A 64 16.68 -7.94 19.67
C GLN A 64 15.49 -7.86 20.61
N GLY A 65 15.17 -8.92 21.35
CA GLY A 65 14.12 -8.92 22.38
C GLY A 65 12.73 -9.30 21.87
N SER A 66 11.70 -9.01 22.66
CA SER A 66 10.28 -9.28 22.37
C SER A 66 9.66 -8.19 21.47
N THR A 67 8.34 -8.21 21.29
CA THR A 67 7.62 -7.30 20.39
C THR A 67 6.51 -6.55 21.14
N SER A 68 6.89 -5.52 21.88
CA SER A 68 5.98 -4.71 22.71
C SER A 68 5.22 -3.67 21.88
N ILE A 69 4.27 -4.13 21.06
CA ILE A 69 3.45 -3.25 20.20
C ILE A 69 2.62 -2.27 21.02
N LEU A 70 2.10 -2.69 22.18
CA LEU A 70 1.23 -1.86 23.01
C LEU A 70 1.93 -0.59 23.49
N GLN A 71 3.15 -0.73 24.04
CA GLN A 71 3.93 0.41 24.51
C GLN A 71 4.32 1.34 23.36
N ALA A 72 4.69 0.76 22.21
CA ALA A 72 5.04 1.52 21.02
C ALA A 72 3.88 2.40 20.55
N LEU A 73 2.67 1.84 20.50
CA LEU A 73 1.46 2.56 20.12
C LEU A 73 1.12 3.65 21.14
N GLN A 74 1.13 3.34 22.45
CA GLN A 74 0.88 4.34 23.49
C GLN A 74 1.83 5.53 23.39
N LYS A 75 3.14 5.28 23.18
CA LYS A 75 4.12 6.36 22.98
C LYS A 75 3.86 7.12 21.68
N ALA A 76 3.59 6.43 20.58
CA ALA A 76 3.38 7.10 19.30
C ALA A 76 2.11 7.97 19.27
N PHE A 77 1.02 7.54 19.92
CA PHE A 77 -0.20 8.34 20.09
C PHE A 77 -0.04 9.51 21.07
N SER A 78 1.03 9.55 21.87
CA SER A 78 1.32 10.68 22.76
C SER A 78 2.06 11.84 22.07
N PHE A 79 2.54 11.64 20.84
CA PHE A 79 3.07 12.74 20.05
C PHE A 79 1.95 13.70 19.64
N HIS A 80 2.27 14.99 19.66
CA HIS A 80 1.36 16.05 19.24
C HIS A 80 1.42 16.23 17.73
N ASN A 81 0.32 16.67 17.12
CA ASN A 81 0.21 16.97 15.68
C ASN A 81 0.53 15.79 14.75
N VAL A 82 0.32 14.56 15.20
CA VAL A 82 0.42 13.37 14.34
C VAL A 82 -0.86 13.23 13.53
N GLU A 83 -0.72 13.17 12.20
CA GLU A 83 -1.84 12.89 11.29
C GLU A 83 -1.89 11.42 10.87
N GLY A 84 -0.72 10.78 10.77
CA GLY A 84 -0.57 9.41 10.30
C GLY A 84 0.49 8.66 11.07
N LEU A 85 0.19 7.40 11.38
CA LEU A 85 1.10 6.46 12.03
C LEU A 85 1.37 5.27 11.10
N TYR A 86 2.63 4.94 10.89
CA TYR A 86 3.01 3.79 10.06
C TYR A 86 3.68 2.72 10.94
N LEU A 87 2.96 1.62 11.17
CA LEU A 87 3.44 0.49 11.95
C LEU A 87 4.02 -0.57 11.01
N LEU A 88 5.31 -0.80 11.07
CA LEU A 88 6.02 -1.85 10.36
C LEU A 88 6.35 -2.99 11.33
N THR A 89 5.90 -4.22 11.05
CA THR A 89 6.21 -5.38 11.91
C THR A 89 6.23 -6.69 11.13
N ASP A 90 7.04 -7.63 11.58
CA ASP A 90 7.21 -8.98 11.05
C ASP A 90 6.49 -10.05 11.90
N GLY A 91 5.68 -9.67 12.88
CA GLY A 91 5.21 -10.64 13.87
C GLY A 91 3.92 -10.30 14.60
N LYS A 92 3.43 -11.32 15.32
CA LYS A 92 2.30 -11.22 16.23
C LYS A 92 2.72 -10.42 17.48
N PRO A 93 1.84 -9.58 18.06
CA PRO A 93 2.12 -8.93 19.33
C PRO A 93 2.46 -9.94 20.44
N ASP A 94 3.30 -9.52 21.37
CA ASP A 94 3.59 -10.26 22.62
C ASP A 94 2.40 -10.28 23.59
N THR A 95 1.46 -9.36 23.41
CA THR A 95 0.26 -9.15 24.21
C THR A 95 -0.99 -9.56 23.44
N SER A 96 -2.12 -9.75 24.14
CA SER A 96 -3.39 -10.08 23.49
C SER A 96 -3.80 -9.05 22.42
N CYS A 97 -4.11 -9.53 21.21
CA CYS A 97 -4.62 -8.69 20.12
C CYS A 97 -5.87 -7.89 20.52
N SER A 98 -6.75 -8.46 21.34
CA SER A 98 -7.97 -7.78 21.79
C SER A 98 -7.68 -6.59 22.70
N LEU A 99 -6.68 -6.73 23.57
CA LEU A 99 -6.25 -5.65 24.46
C LEU A 99 -5.68 -4.48 23.65
N ILE A 100 -4.80 -4.78 22.69
CA ILE A 100 -4.21 -3.74 21.82
C ILE A 100 -5.31 -3.04 21.00
N LEU A 101 -6.23 -3.78 20.39
CA LEU A 101 -7.35 -3.18 19.65
C LEU A 101 -8.24 -2.31 20.53
N SER A 102 -8.52 -2.72 21.77
CA SER A 102 -9.30 -1.91 22.71
C SER A 102 -8.59 -0.62 23.10
N GLU A 103 -7.29 -0.68 23.32
CA GLU A 103 -6.50 0.49 23.68
C GLU A 103 -6.36 1.46 22.51
N VAL A 104 -6.11 0.97 21.30
CA VAL A 104 -6.07 1.82 20.09
C VAL A 104 -7.42 2.50 19.86
N ARG A 105 -8.55 1.81 20.10
CA ARG A 105 -9.88 2.43 20.02
C ARG A 105 -9.99 3.60 21.00
N ARG A 106 -9.59 3.40 22.25
CA ARG A 106 -9.59 4.44 23.29
C ARG A 106 -8.67 5.62 22.95
N LEU A 107 -7.53 5.37 22.31
CA LEU A 107 -6.58 6.41 21.89
C LEU A 107 -7.09 7.20 20.67
N THR A 108 -7.79 6.54 19.75
CA THR A 108 -8.38 7.17 18.56
C THR A 108 -9.67 7.93 18.84
N GLU A 109 -10.41 7.61 19.90
CA GLU A 109 -11.52 8.46 20.35
C GLU A 109 -11.08 9.90 20.67
N LYS A 110 -9.80 10.08 21.03
CA LYS A 110 -9.22 11.39 21.37
C LYS A 110 -8.41 12.01 20.24
N SER A 111 -8.21 11.31 19.12
CA SER A 111 -7.33 11.74 18.04
C SER A 111 -7.76 11.19 16.68
N ASN A 112 -7.73 12.03 15.64
CA ASN A 112 -8.08 11.60 14.29
C ASN A 112 -6.89 10.96 13.54
N VAL A 113 -5.98 10.32 14.26
CA VAL A 113 -4.75 9.74 13.68
C VAL A 113 -5.10 8.48 12.91
N LYS A 114 -4.68 8.42 11.64
CA LYS A 114 -4.83 7.22 10.81
C LYS A 114 -3.62 6.34 10.95
N MET A 115 -3.83 5.07 11.27
CA MET A 115 -2.76 4.09 11.41
C MET A 115 -2.71 3.17 10.19
N HIS A 116 -1.60 3.22 9.48
CA HIS A 116 -1.25 2.31 8.40
C HIS A 116 -0.36 1.20 8.96
N THR A 117 -0.65 -0.05 8.60
CA THR A 117 0.09 -1.22 9.11
C THR A 117 0.71 -1.97 7.94
N ILE A 118 1.98 -2.32 8.07
CA ILE A 118 2.78 -2.96 7.03
C ILE A 118 3.36 -4.25 7.61
N SER A 119 3.01 -5.38 7.01
CA SER A 119 3.58 -6.69 7.34
C SER A 119 4.90 -6.88 6.60
N LEU A 120 5.98 -7.24 7.29
CA LEU A 120 7.28 -7.53 6.66
C LEU A 120 7.36 -8.95 6.09
N ASN A 121 6.65 -9.88 6.70
CA ASN A 121 6.58 -11.27 6.28
C ASN A 121 5.11 -11.73 6.28
N GLY A 122 4.84 -12.85 5.62
CA GLY A 122 3.55 -13.53 5.70
C GLY A 122 3.46 -14.40 6.96
N SER A 123 3.57 -13.81 8.16
CA SER A 123 3.57 -14.50 9.47
C SER A 123 2.26 -15.22 9.85
N GLY A 124 1.42 -15.53 8.86
CA GLY A 124 0.18 -16.26 8.98
C GLY A 124 -1.06 -15.39 9.04
N ARG A 125 -2.22 -16.00 8.74
CA ARG A 125 -3.52 -15.34 8.61
C ARG A 125 -3.90 -14.52 9.87
N ALA A 126 -3.63 -15.05 11.06
CA ALA A 126 -3.98 -14.38 12.32
C ALA A 126 -3.21 -13.07 12.55
N ALA A 127 -1.93 -13.02 12.19
CA ALA A 127 -1.13 -11.79 12.30
C ALA A 127 -1.58 -10.75 11.27
N ALA A 128 -1.84 -11.19 10.04
CA ALA A 128 -2.40 -10.34 8.99
C ALA A 128 -3.78 -9.77 9.37
N ASP A 129 -4.67 -10.59 9.92
CA ASP A 129 -5.99 -10.16 10.40
C ASP A 129 -5.87 -9.13 11.52
N PHE A 130 -4.94 -9.31 12.46
CA PHE A 130 -4.68 -8.35 13.52
C PHE A 130 -4.24 -6.98 12.98
N LEU A 131 -3.25 -6.94 12.09
CA LEU A 131 -2.76 -5.70 11.49
C LEU A 131 -3.85 -5.02 10.64
N ARG A 132 -4.59 -5.81 9.85
CA ARG A 132 -5.73 -5.30 9.08
C ARG A 132 -6.82 -4.70 9.96
N ASN A 133 -7.15 -5.34 11.08
CA ASN A 133 -8.12 -4.81 12.03
C ASN A 133 -7.62 -3.51 12.68
N LEU A 134 -6.32 -3.44 13.01
CA LEU A 134 -5.71 -2.22 13.53
C LEU A 134 -5.79 -1.05 12.54
N ALA A 135 -5.44 -1.29 11.27
CA ALA A 135 -5.55 -0.27 10.24
C ALA A 135 -7.00 0.17 10.03
N THR A 136 -7.91 -0.80 9.90
CA THR A 136 -9.35 -0.52 9.67
C THR A 136 -9.98 0.27 10.81
N LEU A 137 -9.62 -0.03 12.06
CA LEU A 137 -10.12 0.65 13.26
C LEU A 137 -9.87 2.16 13.23
N THR A 138 -8.79 2.59 12.59
CA THR A 138 -8.36 3.99 12.52
C THR A 138 -8.61 4.63 11.16
N GLY A 139 -9.26 3.91 10.23
CA GLY A 139 -9.46 4.35 8.85
C GLY A 139 -8.17 4.41 8.00
N GLY A 140 -7.12 3.71 8.43
CA GLY A 140 -5.87 3.57 7.69
C GLY A 140 -5.89 2.44 6.66
N ARG A 141 -4.71 1.93 6.30
CA ARG A 141 -4.53 0.89 5.27
C ARG A 141 -3.59 -0.22 5.74
N TYR A 142 -3.89 -1.44 5.33
CA TYR A 142 -3.02 -2.60 5.52
C TYR A 142 -2.23 -2.90 4.25
N HIS A 143 -0.93 -3.11 4.42
CA HIS A 143 0.01 -3.45 3.35
C HIS A 143 0.75 -4.75 3.71
N CYS A 144 0.94 -5.61 2.72
CA CYS A 144 1.70 -6.85 2.88
C CYS A 144 2.43 -7.18 1.57
N PRO A 145 3.56 -7.91 1.65
CA PRO A 145 4.21 -8.44 0.47
C PRO A 145 3.31 -9.45 -0.23
N VAL A 146 3.56 -9.61 -1.52
CA VAL A 146 2.95 -10.64 -2.36
C VAL A 146 3.99 -11.74 -2.58
N ASP A 147 3.55 -13.00 -2.59
CA ASP A 147 4.43 -14.12 -2.88
C ASP A 147 4.98 -14.05 -4.32
N GLU A 148 6.16 -14.64 -4.54
CA GLU A 148 6.86 -14.58 -5.85
C GLU A 148 6.01 -15.16 -6.98
N ASP A 149 5.27 -16.25 -6.74
CA ASP A 149 4.41 -16.87 -7.76
C ASP A 149 3.30 -15.91 -8.21
N THR A 150 2.66 -15.25 -7.25
CA THR A 150 1.63 -14.25 -7.55
C THR A 150 2.24 -13.03 -8.26
N LEU A 151 3.45 -12.60 -7.89
CA LEU A 151 4.16 -11.52 -8.59
C LEU A 151 4.46 -11.87 -10.05
N LEU A 152 4.96 -13.08 -10.32
CA LEU A 152 5.23 -13.57 -11.68
C LEU A 152 3.96 -13.65 -12.52
N LYS A 153 2.86 -14.14 -11.93
CA LYS A 153 1.55 -14.18 -12.59
C LYS A 153 1.10 -12.77 -12.98
N ILE A 154 1.17 -11.81 -12.05
CA ILE A 154 0.79 -10.42 -12.31
C ILE A 154 1.65 -9.85 -13.43
N HIS A 155 2.97 -10.02 -13.37
CA HIS A 155 3.86 -9.52 -14.40
C HIS A 155 3.51 -10.10 -15.77
N GLY A 156 3.26 -11.41 -15.86
CA GLY A 156 2.83 -12.06 -17.10
C GLY A 156 1.51 -11.52 -17.64
N LEU A 157 0.54 -11.22 -16.78
CA LEU A 157 -0.74 -10.62 -17.18
C LEU A 157 -0.59 -9.19 -17.68
N LEU A 158 0.18 -8.37 -16.96
CA LEU A 158 0.37 -6.97 -17.32
C LEU A 158 1.20 -6.82 -18.62
N THR A 159 2.21 -7.67 -18.82
CA THR A 159 3.06 -7.63 -20.03
C THR A 159 2.34 -8.13 -21.28
N LYS A 160 1.44 -9.13 -21.16
CA LYS A 160 0.61 -9.58 -22.29
C LYS A 160 -0.40 -8.52 -22.75
N GLY A 161 -0.73 -7.57 -21.87
CA GLY A 161 -1.82 -6.62 -22.08
C GLY A 161 -3.18 -7.29 -21.88
N PHE A 162 -4.19 -6.50 -21.53
CA PHE A 162 -5.57 -6.96 -21.43
C PHE A 162 -6.29 -6.62 -22.74
N VAL A 163 -6.29 -7.57 -23.69
CA VAL A 163 -6.77 -7.37 -25.06
C VAL A 163 -8.09 -8.11 -25.31
N ASP A 164 -8.31 -9.27 -24.68
CA ASP A 164 -9.52 -10.09 -24.82
C ASP A 164 -10.39 -9.99 -23.53
N GLU A 165 -11.71 -10.06 -23.69
CA GLU A 165 -12.67 -10.15 -22.58
C GLU A 165 -12.42 -11.39 -21.71
N ARG A 166 -11.89 -12.45 -22.30
CA ARG A 166 -11.54 -13.73 -21.64
C ARG A 166 -10.19 -13.69 -20.94
N ASP A 167 -9.44 -12.60 -21.03
CA ASP A 167 -8.18 -12.49 -20.30
C ASP A 167 -8.44 -12.67 -18.80
N PRO A 168 -7.61 -13.46 -18.10
CA PRO A 168 -7.85 -13.76 -16.70
C PRO A 168 -7.82 -12.47 -15.86
N LEU A 169 -8.61 -12.47 -14.79
CA LEU A 169 -8.62 -11.37 -13.82
C LEU A 169 -7.32 -11.36 -13.01
N LEU A 170 -6.98 -10.19 -12.48
CA LEU A 170 -5.93 -10.10 -11.48
C LEU A 170 -6.32 -10.92 -10.23
N PRO A 171 -5.34 -11.50 -9.54
CA PRO A 171 -5.60 -12.28 -8.33
C PRO A 171 -6.21 -11.41 -7.24
N LEU A 172 -6.80 -12.06 -6.24
CA LEU A 172 -7.27 -11.38 -5.03
C LEU A 172 -6.08 -11.01 -4.15
N PHE A 173 -6.05 -9.75 -3.71
CA PHE A 173 -4.97 -9.22 -2.89
C PHE A 173 -5.39 -9.07 -1.42
N GLU A 174 -4.49 -9.48 -0.51
CA GLU A 174 -4.66 -9.30 0.92
C GLU A 174 -4.41 -7.87 1.39
N GLY A 175 -3.43 -7.19 0.77
CA GLY A 175 -3.13 -5.78 1.01
C GLY A 175 -4.16 -4.86 0.35
N ASP A 176 -4.49 -3.76 1.03
CA ASP A 176 -5.53 -2.84 0.58
C ASP A 176 -5.14 -2.08 -0.68
N ASP A 177 -3.86 -1.73 -0.85
CA ASP A 177 -3.38 -0.99 -2.02
C ASP A 177 -3.52 -1.79 -3.31
N LEU A 178 -2.96 -3.00 -3.33
CA LEU A 178 -3.04 -3.85 -4.50
C LEU A 178 -4.48 -4.27 -4.79
N ARG A 179 -5.30 -4.47 -3.76
CA ARG A 179 -6.74 -4.73 -3.93
C ARG A 179 -7.43 -3.57 -4.64
N LYS A 180 -7.22 -2.32 -4.19
CA LYS A 180 -7.80 -1.13 -4.81
C LYS A 180 -7.30 -0.94 -6.24
N LEU A 181 -6.00 -1.10 -6.46
CA LEU A 181 -5.41 -1.00 -7.79
C LEU A 181 -5.99 -2.06 -8.74
N ALA A 182 -6.15 -3.30 -8.28
CA ALA A 182 -6.76 -4.37 -9.08
C ALA A 182 -8.22 -4.10 -9.42
N GLN A 183 -8.99 -3.50 -8.50
CA GLN A 183 -10.36 -3.06 -8.76
C GLN A 183 -10.41 -1.99 -9.85
N GLU A 184 -9.53 -0.98 -9.78
CA GLU A 184 -9.47 0.06 -10.81
C GLU A 184 -9.01 -0.48 -12.16
N ILE A 185 -8.04 -1.41 -12.21
CA ILE A 185 -7.66 -2.11 -13.45
C ILE A 185 -8.85 -2.88 -14.02
N THR A 186 -9.58 -3.62 -13.18
CA THR A 186 -10.76 -4.38 -13.61
C THR A 186 -11.84 -3.46 -14.17
N LYS A 187 -12.07 -2.31 -13.53
CA LYS A 187 -13.00 -1.29 -14.00
C LYS A 187 -12.56 -0.70 -15.35
N ALA A 188 -11.28 -0.36 -15.50
CA ALA A 188 -10.72 0.15 -16.75
C ALA A 188 -10.88 -0.86 -17.89
N ARG A 189 -10.63 -2.16 -17.63
CA ARG A 189 -10.87 -3.24 -18.60
C ARG A 189 -12.34 -3.30 -19.05
N SER A 190 -13.27 -3.16 -18.10
CA SER A 190 -14.71 -3.15 -18.43
C SER A 190 -15.10 -1.99 -19.34
N PHE A 191 -14.46 -0.82 -19.19
CA PHE A 191 -14.69 0.33 -20.06
C PHE A 191 -14.05 0.16 -21.43
N LEU A 192 -12.83 -0.39 -21.49
CA LEU A 192 -12.17 -0.70 -22.75
C LEU A 192 -13.03 -1.64 -23.60
N TRP A 193 -13.54 -2.71 -23.00
CA TRP A 193 -14.41 -3.66 -23.70
C TRP A 193 -15.70 -3.01 -24.22
N LYS A 194 -16.36 -2.18 -23.40
CA LYS A 194 -17.56 -1.43 -23.83
C LYS A 194 -17.26 -0.54 -25.03
N ALA A 195 -16.12 0.16 -25.02
CA ALA A 195 -15.70 1.02 -26.13
C ALA A 195 -15.41 0.21 -27.40
N GLN A 196 -14.71 -0.92 -27.29
CA GLN A 196 -14.42 -1.81 -28.41
C GLN A 196 -15.71 -2.42 -29.01
N SER A 197 -16.63 -2.88 -28.17
CA SER A 197 -17.93 -3.41 -28.61
C SER A 197 -18.75 -2.34 -29.34
N PHE A 198 -18.75 -1.10 -28.82
CA PHE A 198 -19.42 0.02 -29.47
C PHE A 198 -18.80 0.37 -30.81
N SER A 199 -17.46 0.47 -30.88
CA SER A 199 -16.72 0.71 -32.13
C SER A 199 -17.02 -0.37 -33.17
N HIS A 200 -16.95 -1.64 -32.79
CA HIS A 200 -17.29 -2.76 -33.68
C HIS A 200 -18.73 -2.66 -34.21
N LYS A 201 -19.70 -2.28 -33.37
CA LYS A 201 -21.09 -2.07 -33.81
C LYS A 201 -21.23 -0.92 -34.81
N ILE A 202 -20.50 0.18 -34.62
CA ILE A 202 -20.49 1.30 -35.57
C ILE A 202 -19.92 0.83 -36.91
N VAL A 203 -18.76 0.17 -36.90
CA VAL A 203 -18.10 -0.30 -38.13
C VAL A 203 -19.01 -1.27 -38.89
N THR A 204 -19.55 -2.28 -38.21
CA THR A 204 -20.45 -3.26 -38.84
C THR A 204 -21.74 -2.63 -39.36
N HIS A 205 -22.32 -1.65 -38.64
CA HIS A 205 -23.49 -0.91 -39.13
C HIS A 205 -23.16 -0.05 -40.35
N TRP A 206 -22.01 0.62 -40.35
CA TRP A 206 -21.52 1.42 -41.47
C TRP A 206 -21.30 0.55 -42.73
N GLU A 207 -20.63 -0.60 -42.58
CA GLU A 207 -20.42 -1.57 -43.66
C GLU A 207 -21.74 -2.11 -44.22
N ALA A 208 -22.71 -2.41 -43.34
CA ALA A 208 -24.04 -2.86 -43.77
C ALA A 208 -24.79 -1.78 -44.57
N LEU A 209 -24.70 -0.50 -44.17
CA LEU A 209 -25.27 0.61 -44.92
C LEU A 209 -24.61 0.79 -46.30
N HIS A 210 -23.29 0.59 -46.39
CA HIS A 210 -22.56 0.64 -47.67
C HIS A 210 -22.97 -0.49 -48.62
N GLN A 211 -23.19 -1.71 -48.11
CA GLN A 211 -23.66 -2.82 -48.93
C GLN A 211 -25.11 -2.65 -49.42
N ALA A 212 -25.94 -1.92 -48.67
CA ALA A 212 -27.34 -1.68 -49.02
C ALA A 212 -27.56 -0.55 -50.06
N LEU A 213 -26.56 0.33 -50.27
CA LEU A 213 -26.64 1.47 -51.20
C LEU A 213 -25.40 1.55 -52.12
N PRO A 214 -25.31 0.72 -53.17
CA PRO A 214 -24.18 0.76 -54.08
C PRO A 214 -24.29 1.98 -55.01
N GLY A 215 -23.56 3.07 -54.73
CA GLY A 215 -23.42 4.18 -55.67
C GLY A 215 -23.07 5.59 -55.14
N THR A 216 -23.00 5.83 -53.83
CA THR A 216 -22.65 7.16 -53.30
C THR A 216 -21.13 7.33 -53.07
N PRO A 217 -20.47 8.41 -53.55
CA PRO A 217 -19.03 8.61 -53.37
C PRO A 217 -18.67 9.04 -51.94
N CYS A 218 -17.57 8.48 -51.43
CA CYS A 218 -17.16 8.49 -50.03
C CYS A 218 -16.45 9.78 -49.56
N LEU A 219 -16.73 10.19 -48.32
CA LEU A 219 -15.77 10.82 -47.42
C LEU A 219 -15.41 9.78 -46.35
N VAL A 220 -14.19 9.26 -46.40
CA VAL A 220 -13.67 8.29 -45.42
C VAL A 220 -13.48 9.03 -44.08
N PRO A 221 -14.08 8.58 -42.96
CA PRO A 221 -13.63 9.03 -41.66
C PRO A 221 -12.25 8.42 -41.44
N SER A 222 -11.22 9.26 -41.40
CA SER A 222 -9.87 8.83 -41.04
C SER A 222 -9.91 8.10 -39.69
N ALA A 223 -9.27 6.93 -39.65
CA ALA A 223 -9.18 6.06 -38.48
C ALA A 223 -8.75 6.83 -37.22
N TRP A 224 -9.49 6.62 -36.13
CA TRP A 224 -9.13 6.99 -34.76
C TRP A 224 -8.96 5.72 -33.94
#